data_AF-A0A8X6NSR2-F1
#
_entry.id   AF-A0A8X6NSR2-F1
#
_cell.length_a   1.000
_cell.length_b   1.000
_cell.length_c   1.000
_cell.angle_alpha   90.00
_cell.angle_beta   90.00
_cell.angle_gamma   90.00
#
_symmetry.space_group_name_H-M   'P 1'
#
loop_
_entity.id
_entity.type
_entity.pdbx_description
1 polymer ?
#
loop_
_entity_poly.entity_id
_entity_poly.type
_entity_poly.pdbx_seq_one_letter_code
_entity_poly.pdbx_strand_id
1 'polypeptide(L)'
;MTTEMEIAKQMRKAARATYSKTVNKLQEILAAESPDVDDLEIHLDQLTEKTLDEIFLNLLHTKVGITQAEYEKEYEIAQDYYEKLSTFKIKGKKAIALAEKENGSSASPNPT
;
A
#
# COMPACT_ATOMS: atom_id res chain seq x y z
N MET A 1 16.72 25.54 -17.16
CA MET A 1 16.88 24.58 -16.03
C MET A 1 15.53 24.33 -15.32
N THR A 2 14.43 24.16 -16.07
CA THR A 2 13.04 24.23 -15.52
C THR A 2 12.22 22.97 -15.75
N THR A 3 12.65 22.05 -16.61
CA THR A 3 11.84 20.89 -17.04
C THR A 3 11.96 19.70 -16.09
N GLU A 4 13.17 19.37 -15.63
CA GLU A 4 13.42 18.18 -14.80
C GLU A 4 12.81 18.28 -13.40
N MET A 5 12.89 19.46 -12.79
CA MET A 5 12.31 19.74 -11.48
C MET A 5 10.78 19.65 -11.48
N GLU A 6 10.12 20.16 -12.53
CA GLU A 6 8.66 20.06 -12.66
C GLU A 6 8.21 18.62 -12.95
N ILE A 7 8.97 17.87 -13.77
CA ILE A 7 8.72 16.44 -13.98
C ILE A 7 8.83 15.68 -12.65
N ALA A 8 9.86 15.93 -11.84
CA ALA A 8 10.01 15.30 -10.53
C ALA A 8 8.85 15.62 -9.58
N LYS A 9 8.35 16.86 -9.57
CA LYS A 9 7.15 17.24 -8.79
C LYS A 9 5.90 16.50 -9.25
N GLN A 10 5.69 16.38 -10.56
CA GLN A 10 4.53 15.67 -11.12
C GLN A 10 4.59 14.17 -10.82
N MET A 11 5.76 13.54 -10.98
CA MET A 11 5.95 12.12 -10.64
C MET A 11 5.67 11.87 -9.15
N ARG A 12 6.20 12.70 -8.25
CA ARG A 12 5.90 12.63 -6.80
C ARG A 12 4.40 12.75 -6.52
N LYS A 13 3.72 13.70 -7.15
CA LYS A 13 2.27 13.89 -6.98
C LYS A 13 1.48 12.67 -7.47
N ALA A 14 1.83 12.12 -8.63
CA ALA A 14 1.19 10.94 -9.19
C ALA A 14 1.38 9.71 -8.28
N ALA A 15 2.60 9.50 -7.80
CA ALA A 15 2.92 8.36 -6.94
C ALA A 15 2.18 8.43 -5.59
N ARG A 16 2.07 9.63 -4.98
CA ARG A 16 1.23 9.85 -3.78
C ARG A 16 -0.24 9.55 -4.05
N ALA A 17 -0.76 10.00 -5.20
CA ALA A 17 -2.16 9.77 -5.55
C ALA A 17 -2.47 8.28 -5.74
N THR A 18 -1.57 7.52 -6.37
CA THR A 18 -1.68 6.07 -6.48
C THR A 18 -1.69 5.41 -5.10
N TYR A 19 -0.72 5.75 -4.23
CA TYR A 19 -0.66 5.23 -2.88
C TYR A 19 -1.95 5.48 -2.09
N SER A 20 -2.44 6.73 -2.06
CA SER A 20 -3.67 7.08 -1.34
C SER A 20 -4.88 6.32 -1.88
N LYS A 21 -4.98 6.14 -3.20
CA LYS A 21 -6.08 5.36 -3.80
C LYS A 21 -6.04 3.90 -3.36
N THR A 22 -4.87 3.26 -3.42
CA THR A 22 -4.73 1.85 -3.02
C THR A 22 -5.01 1.66 -1.52
N VAL A 23 -4.53 2.58 -0.67
CA VAL A 23 -4.83 2.56 0.77
C VAL A 23 -6.32 2.71 1.04
N ASN A 24 -6.98 3.69 0.41
CA ASN A 24 -8.42 3.87 0.59
C ASN A 24 -9.19 2.62 0.17
N LYS A 25 -8.80 2.00 -0.96
CA LYS A 25 -9.44 0.77 -1.43
C LYS A 25 -9.25 -0.39 -0.45
N LEU A 26 -8.06 -0.56 0.12
CA LEU A 26 -7.83 -1.56 1.18
C LEU A 26 -8.65 -1.27 2.44
N GLN A 27 -8.79 0.00 2.82
CA GLN A 27 -9.64 0.38 3.96
C GLN A 27 -11.10 0.04 3.71
N GLU A 28 -11.62 0.29 2.50
CA GLU A 28 -12.97 -0.07 2.10
C GLU A 28 -13.19 -1.58 2.17
N ILE A 29 -12.27 -2.38 1.61
CA ILE A 29 -12.35 -3.85 1.64
C ILE A 29 -12.33 -4.35 3.08
N LEU A 30 -11.40 -3.88 3.92
CA LEU A 30 -11.28 -4.29 5.32
C LEU A 30 -12.44 -3.82 6.21
N ALA A 31 -13.17 -2.78 5.80
CA ALA A 31 -14.34 -2.28 6.52
C ALA A 31 -15.65 -2.97 6.09
N ALA A 32 -15.62 -3.75 5.00
CA ALA A 32 -16.78 -4.50 4.56
C ALA A 32 -17.14 -5.61 5.55
N GLU A 33 -18.44 -5.86 5.73
CA GLU A 33 -18.96 -6.93 6.61
C GLU A 33 -18.55 -8.34 6.13
N SER A 34 -18.42 -8.50 4.81
CA SER A 34 -17.87 -9.68 4.16
C SER A 34 -16.79 -9.23 3.16
N PRO A 35 -15.52 -9.11 3.58
CA PRO A 35 -14.44 -8.70 2.69
C PRO A 35 -14.23 -9.74 1.58
N ASP A 36 -14.12 -9.26 0.34
CA ASP A 36 -13.68 -10.09 -0.78
C ASP A 36 -12.19 -10.40 -0.60
N VAL A 37 -11.91 -11.68 -0.31
CA VAL A 37 -10.57 -12.18 0.02
C VAL A 37 -9.65 -12.10 -1.20
N ASP A 38 -10.16 -12.38 -2.40
CA ASP A 38 -9.39 -12.31 -3.64
C ASP A 38 -9.03 -10.85 -3.96
N ASP A 39 -9.99 -9.92 -3.80
CA ASP A 39 -9.76 -8.48 -3.99
C ASP A 39 -8.76 -7.94 -2.95
N LEU A 40 -8.83 -8.42 -1.71
CA LEU A 40 -7.90 -8.08 -0.63
C LEU A 40 -6.48 -8.56 -0.93
N GLU A 41 -6.30 -9.80 -1.39
CA GLU A 41 -5.00 -10.34 -1.78
C GLU A 41 -4.38 -9.57 -2.94
N ILE A 42 -5.15 -9.31 -4.01
CA ILE A 42 -4.70 -8.54 -5.17
C ILE A 42 -4.18 -7.16 -4.74
N HIS A 43 -4.94 -6.45 -3.90
CA HIS A 43 -4.57 -5.10 -3.46
C HIS A 43 -3.42 -5.10 -2.44
N LEU A 44 -3.28 -6.13 -1.61
CA LEU A 44 -2.13 -6.31 -0.73
C LEU A 44 -0.85 -6.62 -1.52
N ASP A 45 -0.94 -7.45 -2.55
CA ASP A 45 0.17 -7.80 -3.45
C ASP A 45 0.62 -6.61 -4.29
N GLN A 46 -0.32 -5.78 -4.76
CA GLN A 46 0.00 -4.49 -5.39
C GLN A 46 0.75 -3.54 -4.45
N LEU A 47 0.63 -3.71 -3.13
CA LEU A 47 1.24 -2.88 -2.11
C LEU A 47 2.59 -3.43 -1.61
N THR A 48 3.17 -4.45 -2.25
CA THR A 48 4.21 -5.25 -1.60
C THR A 48 5.57 -4.58 -1.43
N GLU A 49 6.10 -3.86 -2.40
CA GLU A 49 7.43 -3.23 -2.27
C GLU A 49 7.71 -2.32 -3.45
N LYS A 50 7.37 -2.76 -4.68
CA LYS A 50 7.58 -1.99 -5.91
C LYS A 50 6.96 -0.60 -5.90
N THR A 51 5.77 -0.42 -5.35
CA THR A 51 5.10 0.89 -5.35
C THR A 51 5.78 1.86 -4.39
N LEU A 52 6.23 1.39 -3.23
CA LEU A 52 6.94 2.24 -2.27
C LEU A 52 8.38 2.46 -2.69
N ASP A 53 9.06 1.45 -3.23
CA ASP A 53 10.39 1.61 -3.82
C ASP A 53 10.36 2.51 -5.06
N GLU A 54 9.34 2.46 -5.92
CA GLU A 54 9.19 3.42 -7.01
C GLU A 54 8.83 4.82 -6.51
N ILE A 55 8.09 4.94 -5.41
CA ILE A 55 7.88 6.23 -4.73
C ILE A 55 9.22 6.76 -4.21
N PHE A 56 9.99 5.94 -3.51
CA PHE A 56 11.22 6.30 -2.78
C PHE A 56 12.46 6.45 -3.67
N LEU A 57 12.72 5.51 -4.58
CA LEU A 57 13.84 5.55 -5.53
C LEU A 57 13.67 6.65 -6.57
N ASN A 58 12.44 6.96 -7.02
CA ASN A 58 12.20 8.13 -7.87
C ASN A 58 12.21 9.45 -7.07
N LEU A 59 11.86 9.42 -5.77
CA LEU A 59 12.00 10.56 -4.84
C LEU A 59 13.46 11.00 -4.68
N LEU A 60 14.41 10.06 -4.72
CA LEU A 60 15.83 10.29 -4.39
C LEU A 60 16.74 10.46 -5.61
N HIS A 61 16.43 9.82 -6.74
CA HIS A 61 17.35 9.81 -7.89
C HIS A 61 17.43 11.14 -8.65
N THR A 62 16.46 12.04 -8.51
CA THR A 62 16.59 13.41 -9.01
C THR A 62 17.15 14.32 -7.91
N LYS A 63 18.45 14.23 -7.60
CA LYS A 63 19.15 15.22 -6.75
C LYS A 63 19.15 16.65 -7.32
N VAL A 64 18.46 16.88 -8.44
CA VAL A 64 18.38 18.18 -9.11
C VAL A 64 17.22 18.98 -8.51
N GLY A 65 17.55 19.97 -7.68
CA GLY A 65 16.61 21.05 -7.31
C GLY A 65 15.65 20.77 -6.14
N ILE A 66 15.90 19.76 -5.32
CA ILE A 66 15.20 19.57 -4.04
C ILE A 66 16.03 20.17 -2.90
N THR A 67 15.40 20.98 -2.05
CA THR A 67 16.03 21.50 -0.83
C THR A 67 16.07 20.43 0.25
N GLN A 68 16.98 20.56 1.22
CA GLN A 68 17.08 19.63 2.35
C GLN A 68 15.74 19.52 3.13
N ALA A 69 15.03 20.63 3.31
CA ALA A 69 13.75 20.63 4.01
C ALA A 69 12.64 19.88 3.24
N GLU A 70 12.62 20.01 1.90
CA GLU A 70 11.68 19.25 1.07
C GLU A 70 12.01 17.76 1.07
N TYR A 71 13.31 17.41 1.10
CA TYR A 71 13.76 16.03 1.23
C TYR A 71 13.28 15.41 2.54
N GLU A 72 13.51 16.07 3.67
CA GLU A 72 13.12 15.57 5.00
C GLU A 72 11.61 15.36 5.10
N LYS A 73 10.82 16.31 4.58
CA LYS A 73 9.37 16.19 4.54
C LYS A 73 8.88 15.01 3.71
N GLU A 74 9.44 14.80 2.52
CA GLU A 74 9.03 13.66 1.68
C GLU A 74 9.50 12.32 2.26
N TYR A 75 10.65 12.31 2.95
CA TYR A 75 11.15 11.15 3.69
C TYR A 75 10.18 10.75 4.82
N GLU A 76 9.73 11.71 5.64
CA GLU A 76 8.75 11.46 6.71
C GLU A 76 7.42 10.90 6.17
N ILE A 77 6.89 11.49 5.08
CA ILE A 77 5.66 11.00 4.44
C ILE A 77 5.83 9.55 4.00
N ALA A 78 6.97 9.22 3.40
CA ALA A 78 7.21 7.88 2.93
C ALA A 78 7.40 6.88 4.08
N GLN A 79 8.02 7.28 5.20
CA GLN A 79 8.06 6.45 6.41
C GLN A 79 6.66 6.14 6.95
N ASP A 80 5.78 7.14 7.05
CA ASP A 80 4.38 6.94 7.43
C ASP A 80 3.66 5.96 6.48
N TYR A 81 3.98 6.01 5.19
CA TYR A 81 3.43 5.07 4.21
C TYR A 81 3.91 3.62 4.44
N TYR A 82 5.20 3.43 4.74
CA TYR A 82 5.74 2.11 5.11
C TYR A 82 5.09 1.53 6.36
N GLU A 83 4.88 2.34 7.41
CA GLU A 83 4.24 1.90 8.65
C GLU A 83 2.77 1.52 8.43
N LYS A 84 2.03 2.35 7.68
CA LYS A 84 0.64 2.06 7.30
C LYS A 84 0.54 0.80 6.47
N LEU A 85 1.42 0.61 5.49
CA LEU A 85 1.48 -0.61 4.70
C LEU A 85 1.67 -1.85 5.58
N SER A 86 2.64 -1.82 6.49
CA SER A 86 2.89 -2.95 7.40
C SER A 86 1.62 -3.30 8.20
N THR A 87 0.92 -2.27 8.68
CA THR A 87 -0.36 -2.44 9.37
C THR A 87 -1.43 -3.07 8.49
N PHE A 88 -1.56 -2.63 7.23
CA PHE A 88 -2.50 -3.22 6.28
C PHE A 88 -2.15 -4.67 5.94
N LYS A 89 -0.87 -5.00 5.72
CA LYS A 89 -0.42 -6.39 5.51
C LYS A 89 -0.79 -7.29 6.69
N ILE A 90 -0.61 -6.82 7.92
CA ILE A 90 -0.97 -7.59 9.12
C ILE A 90 -2.50 -7.78 9.22
N LYS A 91 -3.27 -6.70 9.04
CA LYS A 91 -4.74 -6.76 9.11
C LYS A 91 -5.33 -7.62 8.00
N GLY A 92 -4.83 -7.45 6.79
CA GLY A 92 -5.23 -8.20 5.61
C GLY A 92 -5.00 -9.70 5.77
N LYS A 93 -3.78 -10.11 6.15
CA LYS A 93 -3.48 -11.52 6.43
C LYS A 93 -4.36 -12.13 7.53
N LYS A 94 -4.71 -11.35 8.56
CA LYS A 94 -5.64 -11.80 9.59
C LYS A 94 -7.05 -11.99 9.05
N ALA A 95 -7.54 -11.08 8.21
CA ALA A 95 -8.85 -11.18 7.59
C ALA A 95 -8.94 -12.41 6.67
N ILE A 96 -7.93 -12.64 5.83
CA ILE A 96 -7.81 -13.83 4.96
C ILE A 96 -7.87 -15.11 5.81
N ALA A 97 -7.02 -15.20 6.84
CA ALA A 97 -6.96 -16.38 7.71
C ALA A 97 -8.27 -16.63 8.50
N LEU A 98 -9.07 -15.59 8.78
CA LEU A 98 -10.38 -15.74 9.39
C LEU A 98 -11.40 -16.29 8.38
N ALA A 99 -11.45 -15.72 7.18
CA ALA A 99 -12.33 -16.19 6.10
C ALA A 99 -12.04 -17.66 5.71
N GLU A 100 -10.76 -18.04 5.65
CA GLU A 100 -10.36 -19.43 5.41
C GLU A 100 -10.82 -20.39 6.52
N LYS A 101 -10.78 -19.96 7.79
CA LYS A 101 -11.28 -20.77 8.91
C LYS A 101 -12.80 -20.95 8.87
N GLU A 102 -13.54 -19.90 8.52
CA GLU A 102 -14.99 -19.95 8.39
C GLU A 102 -15.40 -20.88 7.23
N ASN A 103 -14.68 -20.82 6.09
CA ASN A 103 -14.93 -21.71 4.95
C ASN A 103 -14.45 -23.15 5.19
N GLY A 104 -13.31 -23.34 5.88
CA GLY A 104 -12.71 -24.64 6.19
C GLY A 104 -13.42 -25.42 7.31
N SER A 105 -14.26 -24.78 8.12
CA SER A 105 -15.05 -25.45 9.17
C SER A 105 -16.32 -26.16 8.65
N SER A 106 -16.53 -26.23 7.33
CA SER A 106 -17.69 -26.92 6.73
C SER A 106 -17.42 -28.38 6.32
N ALA A 107 -16.19 -28.89 6.47
CA ALA A 107 -15.92 -30.31 6.30
C ALA A 107 -16.27 -31.10 7.58
N SER A 108 -17.56 -31.45 7.72
CA SER A 108 -18.02 -32.47 8.67
C SER A 108 -17.18 -33.75 8.56
N PRO A 109 -16.74 -34.36 9.68
CA PRO A 109 -16.70 -35.80 9.79
C PRO A 109 -17.93 -36.24 10.57
N ASN A 110 -18.84 -36.96 9.94
CA ASN A 110 -19.83 -37.74 10.65
C ASN A 110 -20.05 -39.04 9.87
N PRO A 111 -20.46 -40.14 10.50
CA PRO A 111 -20.03 -40.75 11.76
C PRO A 111 -19.48 -42.17 11.49
N THR A 112 -18.90 -42.84 12.49
CA THR A 112 -18.94 -44.31 12.56
C THR A 112 -19.08 -44.74 14.01
#